data_AF-A0A7S1RLP0-F1
#
_entry.id   AF-A0A7S1RLP0-F1
#
_cell.length_a   1.000
_cell.length_b   1.000
_cell.length_c   1.000
_cell.angle_alpha   90.00
_cell.angle_beta   90.00
_cell.angle_gamma   90.00
#
_symmetry.space_group_name_H-M   'P 1'
#
loop_
_entity.id
_entity.type
_entity.pdbx_description
1 polymer ?
#
loop_
_entity_poly.entity_id
_entity_poly.type
_entity_poly.pdbx_seq_one_letter_code
_entity_poly.pdbx_strand_id
1 'polypeptide(L)'
;ECPGWLAYITVAYSLIGSVIMHYVGHMLIPINFAKQNREADYRHTAVQVRDNGESIALYGSEATEHSRLMQRFTVIQRVVWEQMRYTKYVTFFASFYAELGVVFPWCILAPNFFGGSIALGSLMQVVSALGHVREALDWFVDSYAALTALRATADRLWGFSLAVDAGSKKVL
;
A
#
# COMPACT_ATOMS: atom_id res chain seq x y z
N GLU A 1 -34.44 -18.99 -11.81
CA GLU A 1 -34.19 -18.28 -10.53
C GLU A 1 -32.68 -18.19 -10.34
N CYS A 2 -32.15 -16.99 -10.06
CA CYS A 2 -30.71 -16.77 -9.98
C CYS A 2 -30.13 -17.50 -8.76
N PRO A 3 -29.18 -18.43 -8.93
CA PRO A 3 -28.74 -19.27 -7.83
C PRO A 3 -27.96 -18.46 -6.78
N GLY A 4 -28.42 -18.48 -5.52
CA GLY A 4 -27.76 -17.79 -4.40
C GLY A 4 -26.32 -18.26 -4.12
N TRP A 5 -25.89 -19.41 -4.65
CA TRP A 5 -24.52 -19.92 -4.48
C TRP A 5 -23.46 -19.04 -5.15
N LEU A 6 -23.80 -18.32 -6.23
CA LEU A 6 -22.88 -17.40 -6.91
C LEU A 6 -22.48 -16.24 -5.99
N ALA A 7 -23.41 -15.73 -5.18
CA ALA A 7 -23.13 -14.65 -4.23
C ALA A 7 -22.12 -15.08 -3.16
N TYR A 8 -22.24 -16.31 -2.63
CA TYR A 8 -21.28 -16.83 -1.66
C TYR A 8 -19.86 -16.98 -2.24
N ILE A 9 -19.75 -17.39 -3.49
CA ILE A 9 -18.45 -17.48 -4.17
C ILE A 9 -17.83 -16.10 -4.39
N THR A 10 -18.63 -15.11 -4.78
CA THR A 10 -18.15 -13.73 -4.94
C THR A 10 -17.69 -13.12 -3.62
N VAL A 11 -18.44 -13.36 -2.53
CA VAL A 11 -18.04 -12.91 -1.19
C VAL A 11 -16.74 -13.59 -0.75
N ALA A 12 -16.62 -14.91 -0.93
CA ALA A 12 -15.40 -15.64 -0.59
C ALA A 12 -14.19 -15.13 -1.39
N TYR A 13 -14.36 -14.89 -2.70
CA TYR A 13 -13.30 -14.36 -3.56
C TYR A 13 -12.83 -12.97 -3.09
N SER A 14 -13.78 -12.05 -2.86
CA SER A 14 -13.49 -10.70 -2.38
C SER A 14 -12.78 -10.69 -1.04
N LEU A 15 -13.21 -11.54 -0.11
CA LEU A 15 -12.61 -11.63 1.23
C LEU A 15 -11.17 -12.16 1.16
N ILE A 16 -10.92 -13.16 0.32
CA ILE A 16 -9.57 -13.69 0.08
C ILE A 16 -8.67 -12.61 -0.53
N GLY A 17 -9.14 -11.91 -1.57
CA GLY A 17 -8.35 -10.86 -2.20
C GLY A 17 -8.05 -9.68 -1.30
N SER A 18 -9.04 -9.24 -0.52
CA SER A 18 -8.87 -8.21 0.52
C SER A 18 -7.78 -8.60 1.51
N VAL A 19 -7.82 -9.83 2.03
CA VAL A 19 -6.82 -10.33 2.97
C VAL A 19 -5.43 -10.36 2.32
N ILE A 20 -5.31 -10.88 1.10
CA ILE A 20 -4.01 -10.93 0.41
C ILE A 20 -3.48 -9.52 0.14
N MET A 21 -4.31 -8.60 -0.37
CA MET A 21 -3.90 -7.21 -0.59
C MET A 21 -3.49 -6.51 0.69
N HIS A 22 -4.17 -6.78 1.81
CA HIS A 22 -3.79 -6.25 3.11
C HIS A 22 -2.39 -6.72 3.54
N TYR A 23 -2.11 -8.02 3.46
CA TYR A 23 -0.78 -8.57 3.80
C TYR A 23 0.32 -8.03 2.88
N VAL A 24 0.05 -7.96 1.58
CA VAL A 24 1.01 -7.49 0.57
C VAL A 24 1.26 -5.97 0.72
N GLY A 25 0.22 -5.18 1.00
CA GLY A 25 0.34 -3.74 1.23
C GLY A 25 1.12 -3.39 2.51
N HIS A 26 0.96 -4.18 3.57
CA HIS A 26 1.70 -3.96 4.82
C HIS A 26 3.22 -4.13 4.65
N MET A 27 3.66 -4.97 3.71
CA MET A 27 5.08 -5.17 3.42
C MET A 27 5.76 -3.93 2.80
N LEU A 28 5.01 -3.01 2.18
CA LEU A 28 5.56 -1.77 1.59
C LEU A 28 5.93 -0.72 2.64
N ILE A 29 5.32 -0.77 3.83
CA ILE A 29 5.53 0.19 4.92
C ILE A 29 7.01 0.25 5.36
N PRO A 30 7.66 -0.86 5.77
CA PRO A 30 9.05 -0.83 6.21
C PRO A 30 10.02 -0.39 5.10
N ILE A 31 9.73 -0.70 3.84
CA ILE A 31 10.57 -0.30 2.69
C ILE A 31 10.48 1.21 2.46
N ASN A 32 9.28 1.77 2.50
CA ASN A 32 9.08 3.22 2.39
C ASN A 32 9.76 3.97 3.54
N PHE A 33 9.68 3.44 4.75
CA PHE A 33 10.38 4.01 5.90
C PHE A 33 11.90 3.96 5.73
N ALA A 34 12.44 2.81 5.29
CA ALA A 34 13.87 2.68 5.01
C ALA A 34 14.34 3.66 3.93
N LYS A 35 13.55 3.88 2.87
CA LYS A 35 13.83 4.91 1.86
C LYS A 35 13.88 6.31 2.48
N GLN A 36 12.85 6.70 3.23
CA GLN A 36 12.77 8.04 3.82
C GLN A 36 13.94 8.32 4.76
N ASN A 37 14.31 7.35 5.60
CA ASN A 37 15.46 7.49 6.49
C ASN A 37 16.77 7.67 5.71
N ARG A 38 17.03 6.84 4.69
CA ARG A 38 18.27 6.93 3.90
C ARG A 38 18.34 8.21 3.07
N GLU A 39 17.20 8.69 2.57
CA GLU A 39 17.11 9.97 1.87
C GLU A 39 17.37 11.15 2.82
N ALA A 40 16.84 11.09 4.05
CA ALA A 40 17.09 12.09 5.08
C ALA A 40 18.58 12.12 5.48
N ASP A 41 19.20 10.95 5.71
CA ASP A 41 20.63 10.84 6.04
C ASP A 41 21.51 11.45 4.96
N TYR A 42 21.21 11.19 3.69
CA TYR A 42 21.95 11.76 2.56
C TYR A 42 21.80 13.28 2.48
N ARG A 43 20.57 13.80 2.59
CA ARG A 43 20.31 15.25 2.61
C ARG A 43 21.04 15.92 3.77
N HIS A 44 21.05 15.30 4.95
CA HIS A 44 21.79 15.82 6.09
C HIS A 44 23.30 15.89 5.82
N THR A 45 23.86 14.83 5.21
CA THR A 45 25.29 14.79 4.85
C THR A 45 25.65 15.85 3.82
N ALA A 46 24.80 16.04 2.81
CA ALA A 46 25.01 17.04 1.78
C ALA A 46 25.02 18.46 2.36
N VAL A 47 24.14 18.74 3.33
CA VAL A 47 24.15 20.00 4.08
C VAL A 47 25.45 20.17 4.86
N GLN A 48 25.92 19.13 5.57
CA GLN A 48 27.20 19.19 6.29
C GLN A 48 28.39 19.47 5.37
N VAL A 49 28.44 18.85 4.18
CA VAL A 49 29.51 19.11 3.20
C VAL A 49 29.46 20.55 2.69
N ARG A 50 28.27 21.09 2.43
CA ARG A 50 28.09 22.49 2.04
C ARG A 50 28.55 23.44 3.16
N ASP A 51 28.13 23.18 4.39
CA ASP A 51 28.42 24.06 5.53
C ASP A 51 29.92 24.02 5.92
N ASN A 52 30.64 22.93 5.64
CA ASN A 52 32.09 22.79 5.89
C ASN A 52 32.95 22.94 4.62
N GLY A 53 32.40 23.51 3.53
CA GLY A 53 33.08 23.58 2.24
C GLY A 53 34.43 24.31 2.28
N GLU A 54 34.56 25.36 3.10
CA GLU A 54 35.81 26.11 3.26
C GLU A 54 36.92 25.27 3.89
N SER A 55 36.59 24.46 4.92
CA SER A 55 37.54 23.52 5.51
C SER A 55 37.94 22.41 4.53
N ILE A 56 36.98 21.88 3.76
CA ILE A 56 37.25 20.82 2.77
C ILE A 56 38.20 21.33 1.67
N ALA A 57 37.98 22.55 1.19
CA ALA A 57 38.84 23.20 0.20
C ALA A 57 40.24 23.50 0.77
N LEU A 58 40.31 24.00 2.01
CA LEU A 58 41.58 24.28 2.70
C LEU A 58 42.42 23.03 2.92
N TYR A 59 41.79 21.90 3.25
CA TYR A 59 42.44 20.59 3.41
C TYR A 59 42.57 19.78 2.11
N GLY A 60 42.14 20.32 0.96
CA GLY A 60 42.20 19.63 -0.34
C GLY A 60 41.45 18.28 -0.39
N SER A 61 40.45 18.09 0.46
CA SER A 61 39.80 16.78 0.72
C SER A 61 38.53 16.55 -0.10
N GLU A 62 38.34 17.30 -1.19
CA GLU A 62 37.13 17.28 -2.02
C GLU A 62 36.83 15.89 -2.62
N ALA A 63 37.85 15.22 -3.17
CA ALA A 63 37.68 13.90 -3.79
C ALA A 63 37.19 12.84 -2.79
N THR A 64 37.65 12.93 -1.53
CA THR A 64 37.26 12.03 -0.45
C THR A 64 35.81 12.24 -0.05
N GLU A 65 35.38 13.48 0.16
CA GLU A 65 33.99 13.79 0.52
C GLU A 65 33.03 13.52 -0.64
N HIS A 66 33.44 13.75 -1.89
CA HIS A 66 32.68 13.34 -3.07
C HIS A 66 32.48 11.83 -3.14
N SER A 67 33.56 11.05 -2.93
CA SER A 67 33.48 9.57 -2.89
C SER A 67 32.54 9.08 -1.78
N ARG A 68 32.60 9.71 -0.61
CA ARG A 68 31.72 9.41 0.54
C ARG A 68 30.25 9.70 0.24
N LEU A 69 29.94 10.83 -0.39
CA LEU A 69 28.59 11.18 -0.84
C LEU A 69 28.08 10.18 -1.90
N MET A 70 28.93 9.80 -2.85
CA MET A 70 28.58 8.82 -3.88
C MET A 70 28.30 7.44 -3.30
N GLN A 71 29.10 6.98 -2.33
CA GLN A 71 28.81 5.73 -1.62
C GLN A 71 27.43 5.75 -0.96
N ARG A 72 27.07 6.86 -0.28
CA ARG A 72 25.73 7.00 0.32
C ARG A 72 24.62 7.05 -0.74
N PHE A 73 24.89 7.67 -1.88
CA PHE A 73 23.94 7.68 -3.00
C PHE A 73 23.67 6.29 -3.57
N THR A 74 24.69 5.43 -3.70
CA THR A 74 24.49 4.04 -4.18
C THR A 74 23.60 3.22 -3.23
N VAL A 75 23.64 3.52 -1.93
CA VAL A 75 22.77 2.90 -0.93
C VAL A 75 21.31 3.33 -1.13
N ILE A 76 21.05 4.60 -1.43
CA ILE A 76 19.69 5.08 -1.79
C ILE A 76 19.22 4.40 -3.06
N GLN A 77 20.07 4.34 -4.10
CA GLN A 77 19.72 3.69 -5.36
C GLN A 77 19.27 2.24 -5.13
N ARG A 78 19.98 1.48 -4.27
CA ARG A 78 19.61 0.11 -3.92
C ARG A 78 18.23 0.02 -3.26
N VAL A 79 17.96 0.88 -2.27
CA VAL A 79 16.67 0.89 -1.56
C VAL A 79 15.53 1.27 -2.49
N VAL A 80 15.74 2.25 -3.38
CA VAL A 80 14.75 2.64 -4.40
C VAL A 80 14.52 1.50 -5.40
N TRP A 81 15.56 0.76 -5.78
CA TRP A 81 15.42 -0.43 -6.63
C TRP A 81 14.62 -1.55 -5.97
N GLU A 82 14.88 -1.82 -4.70
CA GLU A 82 14.09 -2.77 -3.92
C GLU A 82 12.64 -2.32 -3.83
N GLN A 83 12.39 -1.04 -3.53
CA GLN A 83 11.04 -0.47 -3.53
C GLN A 83 10.35 -0.68 -4.87
N MET A 84 10.99 -0.33 -6.00
CA MET A 84 10.41 -0.51 -7.33
C MET A 84 10.07 -1.98 -7.61
N ARG A 85 10.94 -2.92 -7.22
CA ARG A 85 10.70 -4.35 -7.38
C ARG A 85 9.47 -4.81 -6.60
N TYR A 86 9.37 -4.44 -5.32
CA TYR A 86 8.22 -4.80 -4.50
C TYR A 86 6.94 -4.15 -5.00
N THR A 87 6.95 -2.84 -5.28
CA THR A 87 5.81 -2.14 -5.88
C THR A 87 5.36 -2.81 -7.18
N LYS A 88 6.29 -3.22 -8.06
CA LYS A 88 5.94 -3.94 -9.29
C LYS A 88 5.18 -5.24 -9.00
N TYR A 89 5.65 -6.06 -8.05
CA TYR A 89 4.95 -7.30 -7.69
C TYR A 89 3.58 -7.03 -7.06
N VAL A 90 3.49 -6.04 -6.18
CA VAL A 90 2.23 -5.64 -5.54
C VAL A 90 1.23 -5.15 -6.58
N THR A 91 1.63 -4.22 -7.44
CA THR A 91 0.78 -3.68 -8.50
C THR A 91 0.38 -4.76 -9.49
N PHE A 92 1.31 -5.63 -9.90
CA PHE A 92 0.99 -6.75 -10.79
C PHE A 92 -0.06 -7.68 -10.18
N PHE A 93 0.12 -8.07 -8.92
CA PHE A 93 -0.83 -8.92 -8.22
C PHE A 93 -2.20 -8.24 -8.05
N ALA A 94 -2.20 -6.96 -7.66
CA ALA A 94 -3.42 -6.16 -7.50
C ALA A 94 -4.21 -6.06 -8.82
N SER A 95 -3.54 -5.68 -9.91
CA SER A 95 -4.16 -5.58 -11.24
C SER A 95 -4.64 -6.95 -11.73
N PHE A 96 -3.83 -8.00 -11.55
CA PHE A 96 -4.21 -9.35 -11.95
C PHE A 96 -5.44 -9.86 -11.19
N TYR A 97 -5.49 -9.64 -9.88
CA TYR A 97 -6.63 -9.99 -9.04
C TYR A 97 -7.90 -9.21 -9.43
N ALA A 98 -7.76 -7.91 -9.73
CA ALA A 98 -8.87 -7.07 -10.17
C ALA A 98 -9.45 -7.53 -11.51
N GLU A 99 -8.60 -7.86 -12.49
CA GLU A 99 -9.01 -8.37 -13.80
C GLU A 99 -9.66 -9.76 -13.68
N LEU A 100 -9.08 -10.66 -12.89
CA LEU A 100 -9.68 -11.97 -12.64
C LEU A 100 -11.08 -11.85 -12.01
N GLY A 101 -11.31 -10.90 -11.11
CA GLY A 101 -12.62 -10.67 -10.51
C GLY A 101 -13.69 -10.24 -11.52
N VAL A 102 -13.30 -9.59 -12.61
CA VAL A 102 -14.22 -9.24 -13.72
C VAL A 102 -14.50 -10.45 -14.60
N VAL A 103 -13.47 -11.25 -14.91
CA VAL A 103 -13.57 -12.40 -15.83
C VAL A 103 -14.27 -13.61 -15.21
N PHE A 104 -14.10 -13.83 -13.91
CA PHE A 104 -14.56 -15.03 -13.21
C PHE A 104 -16.09 -15.29 -13.31
N PRO A 105 -16.97 -14.28 -13.15
CA PRO A 105 -18.42 -14.46 -13.38
C PRO A 105 -18.76 -14.92 -14.80
N TRP A 106 -18.04 -14.44 -15.80
CA TRP A 106 -18.25 -14.87 -17.19
C TRP A 106 -17.88 -16.33 -17.39
N CYS A 107 -16.77 -16.80 -16.82
CA CYS A 107 -16.37 -18.21 -16.93
C CYS A 107 -17.39 -19.17 -16.30
N ILE A 108 -17.98 -18.80 -15.15
CA ILE A 108 -18.97 -19.64 -14.47
C ILE A 108 -20.31 -19.64 -15.22
N LEU A 109 -20.72 -18.48 -15.76
CA LEU A 109 -22.02 -18.32 -16.39
C LEU A 109 -22.01 -18.70 -17.88
N ALA A 110 -20.84 -18.74 -18.53
CA ALA A 110 -20.67 -19.17 -19.91
C ALA A 110 -21.33 -20.52 -20.25
N PRO A 111 -21.10 -21.63 -19.51
CA PRO A 111 -21.75 -22.90 -19.83
C PRO A 111 -23.28 -22.85 -19.70
N ASN A 112 -23.81 -22.06 -18.75
CA ASN A 112 -25.26 -21.89 -18.59
C ASN A 112 -25.87 -21.07 -19.74
N PHE A 113 -25.15 -20.07 -20.25
CA PHE A 113 -25.54 -19.30 -21.42
C PHE A 113 -25.52 -20.15 -22.71
N PHE A 114 -24.42 -20.86 -22.97
CA PHE A 114 -24.31 -21.73 -24.14
C PHE A 114 -25.25 -22.96 -24.08
N GLY A 115 -25.62 -23.40 -22.87
CA GLY A 115 -26.64 -24.41 -22.63
C GLY A 115 -28.08 -23.91 -22.82
N GLY A 116 -28.30 -22.64 -23.18
CA GLY A 116 -29.62 -22.06 -23.43
C GLY A 116 -30.47 -21.81 -22.18
N SER A 117 -29.93 -22.06 -20.99
CA SER A 117 -30.66 -21.95 -19.71
C SER A 117 -30.87 -20.51 -19.23
N ILE A 118 -30.08 -19.56 -19.75
CA ILE A 118 -30.07 -18.15 -19.34
C ILE A 118 -29.94 -17.27 -20.59
N ALA A 119 -30.79 -16.24 -20.72
CA ALA A 119 -30.68 -15.24 -21.78
C ALA A 119 -29.52 -14.26 -21.54
N LEU A 120 -28.99 -13.66 -22.61
CA LEU A 120 -27.92 -12.67 -22.50
C LEU A 120 -28.29 -11.50 -21.55
N GLY A 121 -29.55 -11.09 -21.55
CA GLY A 121 -30.03 -10.02 -20.67
C GLY A 121 -29.92 -10.35 -19.18
N SER A 122 -30.29 -11.57 -18.77
CA SER A 122 -30.15 -12.01 -17.38
C SER A 122 -28.69 -12.25 -17.00
N LEU A 123 -27.85 -12.71 -17.94
CA LEU A 123 -26.40 -12.78 -17.74
C LEU A 123 -25.82 -11.39 -17.39
N MET A 124 -26.18 -10.36 -18.16
CA MET A 124 -25.69 -8.99 -17.93
C MET A 124 -26.12 -8.44 -16.56
N GLN A 125 -27.37 -8.70 -16.16
CA GLN A 125 -27.88 -8.28 -14.86
C GLN A 125 -27.12 -8.94 -13.70
N VAL A 126 -26.87 -10.25 -13.79
CA VAL A 126 -26.14 -10.98 -12.74
C VAL A 126 -24.68 -10.49 -12.65
N VAL A 127 -24.00 -10.33 -13.78
CA VAL A 127 -22.61 -9.84 -13.81
C VAL A 127 -22.52 -8.42 -13.22
N SER A 128 -23.43 -7.52 -13.59
CA SER A 128 -23.47 -6.16 -13.05
C SER A 128 -23.77 -6.13 -11.55
N ALA A 129 -24.73 -6.93 -11.08
CA ALA A 129 -25.05 -7.03 -9.66
C ALA A 129 -23.87 -7.55 -8.82
N LEU A 130 -23.16 -8.58 -9.32
CA LEU A 130 -21.95 -9.11 -8.67
C LEU A 130 -20.82 -8.09 -8.67
N GLY A 131 -20.69 -7.29 -9.73
CA GLY A 131 -19.74 -6.18 -9.81
C GLY A 131 -19.96 -5.15 -8.70
N HIS A 132 -21.21 -4.73 -8.47
CA HIS A 132 -21.53 -3.78 -7.39
C HIS A 132 -21.23 -4.34 -5.98
N VAL A 133 -21.49 -5.63 -5.75
CA VAL A 133 -21.14 -6.27 -4.47
C VAL A 133 -19.62 -6.30 -4.28
N ARG A 134 -18.85 -6.60 -5.34
CA ARG A 134 -17.39 -6.55 -5.30
C ARG A 134 -16.88 -5.14 -4.96
N GLU A 135 -17.37 -4.12 -5.65
CA GLU A 135 -16.98 -2.72 -5.41
C GLU A 135 -17.27 -2.29 -3.97
N ALA A 136 -18.43 -2.66 -3.42
CA ALA A 136 -18.78 -2.35 -2.04
C ALA A 136 -17.84 -3.01 -1.01
N LEU A 137 -17.34 -4.21 -1.31
CA LEU A 137 -16.36 -4.91 -0.46
C LEU A 137 -14.94 -4.36 -0.63
N ASP A 138 -14.54 -4.01 -1.86
CA ASP A 138 -13.23 -3.40 -2.16
C ASP A 138 -13.09 -2.02 -1.49
N TRP A 139 -14.19 -1.26 -1.33
CA TRP A 139 -14.19 0.01 -0.59
C TRP A 139 -13.61 -0.12 0.83
N PHE A 140 -13.83 -1.24 1.51
CA PHE A 140 -13.28 -1.48 2.85
C PHE A 140 -11.74 -1.58 2.81
N VAL A 141 -11.21 -2.22 1.76
CA VAL A 141 -9.78 -2.36 1.52
C VAL A 141 -9.15 -1.00 1.22
N ASP A 142 -9.78 -0.22 0.33
CA ASP A 142 -9.30 1.11 -0.05
C ASP A 142 -9.37 2.11 1.11
N SER A 143 -10.42 2.03 1.93
CA SER A 143 -10.62 2.91 3.09
C SER A 143 -9.79 2.50 4.30
N TYR A 144 -9.16 1.32 4.29
CA TYR A 144 -8.38 0.80 5.40
C TYR A 144 -7.20 1.72 5.78
N ALA A 145 -6.53 2.32 4.79
CA ALA A 145 -5.44 3.27 5.02
C ALA A 145 -5.93 4.54 5.74
N ALA A 146 -7.11 5.05 5.36
CA ALA A 146 -7.73 6.19 6.03
C ALA A 146 -8.17 5.85 7.47
N LEU A 147 -8.76 4.66 7.67
CA LEU A 147 -9.15 4.15 9.00
C LEU A 147 -7.95 3.99 9.93
N THR A 148 -6.85 3.44 9.45
CA THR A 148 -5.61 3.29 10.23
C THR A 148 -4.96 4.65 10.54
N ALA A 149 -4.99 5.60 9.61
CA ALA A 149 -4.52 6.97 9.85
C ALA A 149 -5.37 7.71 10.91
N LEU A 150 -6.70 7.55 10.84
CA LEU A 150 -7.63 8.07 11.84
C LEU A 150 -7.33 7.47 13.22
N ARG A 151 -7.15 6.15 13.29
CA ARG A 151 -6.78 5.45 14.52
C ARG A 151 -5.45 5.95 15.09
N ALA A 152 -4.42 6.08 14.26
CA ALA A 152 -3.13 6.60 14.71
C ALA A 152 -3.23 8.02 15.27
N THR A 153 -4.11 8.85 14.70
CA THR A 153 -4.36 10.21 15.18
C THR A 153 -5.12 10.19 16.51
N ALA A 154 -6.13 9.34 16.63
CA ALA A 154 -6.88 9.14 17.87
C ALA A 154 -5.98 8.63 19.01
N ASP A 155 -5.11 7.66 18.74
CA ASP A 155 -4.17 7.12 19.72
C ASP A 155 -3.19 8.19 20.23
N ARG A 156 -2.72 9.08 19.34
CA ARG A 156 -1.89 10.23 19.75
C ARG A 156 -2.65 11.22 20.62
N LEU A 157 -3.91 11.51 20.28
CA LEU A 157 -4.76 12.42 21.05
C LEU A 157 -5.04 11.86 22.45
N TRP A 158 -5.31 10.56 22.53
CA TRP A 158 -5.49 9.83 23.79
C TRP A 158 -4.21 9.80 24.63
N GLY A 159 -3.07 9.56 24.00
CA GLY A 159 -1.77 9.64 24.68
C GLY A 159 -1.48 11.04 25.23
N PHE A 160 -1.86 12.08 24.48
CA PHE A 160 -1.74 13.47 24.94
C PHE A 160 -2.68 13.76 26.13
N SER A 161 -3.95 13.34 26.09
CA SER A 161 -4.88 13.57 27.21
C SER A 161 -4.42 12.87 28.48
N LEU A 162 -3.93 11.63 28.36
CA LEU A 162 -3.35 10.90 29.50
C LEU A 162 -2.12 11.60 30.07
N ALA A 163 -1.24 12.14 29.23
CA ALA A 163 -0.07 12.89 29.69
C ALA A 163 -0.45 14.19 30.42
N VAL A 164 -1.48 14.89 29.95
CA VAL A 164 -2.02 16.09 30.60
C VAL A 164 -2.64 15.76 31.96
N ASP A 165 -3.47 14.73 32.05
CA ASP A 165 -4.09 14.30 33.30
C ASP A 165 -3.05 13.82 34.34
N ALA A 166 -2.03 13.10 33.89
CA ALA A 166 -0.92 12.68 34.75
C ALA A 166 -0.09 13.87 35.25
N GLY A 167 0.10 14.89 34.42
CA GLY A 167 0.74 16.15 34.81
C GLY A 167 -0.09 16.93 35.83
N SER A 168 -1.41 17.01 35.64
CA SER A 168 -2.33 17.69 36.57
C SER A 168 -2.34 17.05 37.96
N LYS A 169 -2.31 15.72 38.05
CA LYS A 169 -2.21 14.99 39.34
C LYS A 169 -0.87 15.14 40.05
N LYS A 170 0.19 15.57 39.38
CA LYS A 170 1.52 15.81 39.99
C LYS A 170 1.66 17.19 40.62
N VAL A 171 0.71 18.09 40.35
CA VAL A 171 0.71 19.50 40.80
C VAL A 171 -0.20 19.70 42.03
N LEU A 172 -1.03 18.70 42.38
CA LEU A 172 -1.81 18.62 43.62
C LEU A 172 -1.13 17.67 44.62
#